data_AF-A0A1S3DGW2-F1
#
_entry.id   AF-A0A1S3DGW2-F1
#
_cell.length_a   1.000
_cell.length_b   1.000
_cell.length_c   1.000
_cell.angle_alpha   90.00
_cell.angle_beta   90.00
_cell.angle_gamma   90.00
#
_symmetry.space_group_name_H-M   'P 1'
#
loop_
_entity.id
_entity.type
_entity.pdbx_description
1 polymer ?
#
loop_
_entity_poly.entity_id
_entity_poly.type
_entity_poly.pdbx_seq_one_letter_code
_entity_poly.pdbx_strand_id
1 'polypeptide(L)'
;MQSLTWTGRLISRALWNSLTNNKANEPSNAKTIKKEAKLFSAVSGIPKDFSNNKMFQLNKYGDDAYFTARYKTADVLGVADGVGGWRNYGIDPGEFSSFLMKTCERLVTSGRFSCTEPTSLLARSYYELLENKQPILGSSTACIVILNKETSTLYTANIGDSGFVIVRRGKVIHRSEEQQHYFNTPFQLSLPPLSHTTQVLGDRPECADTSQFQEGLVVHGDVILLATDGVFDNVPDSLLLAELVRAQGSKDPMQLQLVANTIALMARTLAFDETYMSPFAIQARANGISTQGGKPDDITVLLAIVAL
;
A
#
# COMPACT_ATOMS: atom_id res chain seq x y z
N MET A 1 -44.66 94.18 9.32
CA MET A 1 -43.32 93.56 9.35
C MET A 1 -43.52 92.05 9.39
N GLN A 2 -43.02 91.36 8.34
CA GLN A 2 -42.71 89.91 8.23
C GLN A 2 -43.88 88.90 8.41
N SER A 3 -44.07 87.82 7.65
CA SER A 3 -43.46 87.19 6.46
C SER A 3 -44.46 86.05 6.05
N LEU A 4 -44.75 85.75 4.77
CA LEU A 4 -44.09 84.74 3.91
C LEU A 4 -43.54 83.55 4.74
N THR A 5 -43.86 82.26 4.56
CA THR A 5 -44.34 81.37 3.48
C THR A 5 -44.79 80.05 4.17
N TRP A 6 -45.52 79.07 3.61
CA TRP A 6 -45.05 78.13 2.58
C TRP A 6 -46.19 77.17 2.17
N THR A 7 -46.50 77.21 0.88
CA THR A 7 -46.96 76.09 0.04
C THR A 7 -46.13 74.81 0.33
N GLY A 8 -46.61 73.57 0.27
CA GLY A 8 -47.54 72.99 -0.69
C GLY A 8 -46.86 71.77 -1.31
N ARG A 9 -47.38 70.57 -0.97
CA ARG A 9 -47.50 69.34 -1.78
C ARG A 9 -46.28 68.70 -2.46
N LEU A 10 -46.11 67.41 -2.11
CA LEU A 10 -46.01 66.24 -3.00
C LEU A 10 -45.03 66.34 -4.18
N ILE A 11 -43.98 65.50 -4.17
CA ILE A 11 -43.56 64.68 -5.31
C ILE A 11 -42.72 63.48 -4.81
N SER A 12 -43.25 62.29 -5.12
CA SER A 12 -42.61 61.06 -5.56
C SER A 12 -41.44 60.43 -4.80
N ARG A 13 -41.80 59.34 -4.10
CA ARG A 13 -41.03 58.10 -3.93
C ARG A 13 -40.54 57.58 -5.29
N ALA A 14 -39.38 57.99 -5.77
CA ALA A 14 -38.56 57.30 -6.76
C ALA A 14 -37.32 58.16 -7.06
N LEU A 15 -36.30 58.14 -6.18
CA LEU A 15 -34.94 58.63 -6.48
C LEU A 15 -33.91 58.38 -5.34
N TRP A 16 -34.18 57.45 -4.42
CA TRP A 16 -33.22 57.06 -3.36
C TRP A 16 -32.46 55.75 -3.65
N ASN A 17 -32.40 55.34 -4.92
CA ASN A 17 -31.57 54.23 -5.39
C ASN A 17 -30.64 54.72 -6.51
N SER A 18 -29.70 55.61 -6.19
CA SER A 18 -28.43 55.73 -6.93
C SER A 18 -27.48 56.65 -6.17
N LEU A 19 -26.24 56.19 -5.99
CA LEU A 19 -25.03 56.94 -5.59
C LEU A 19 -24.87 57.25 -4.08
N THR A 20 -24.21 56.36 -3.34
CA THR A 20 -22.74 56.46 -3.12
C THR A 20 -22.16 55.13 -2.64
N ASN A 21 -21.30 54.56 -3.49
CA ASN A 21 -20.28 53.56 -3.15
C ASN A 21 -19.39 54.04 -1.99
N ASN A 22 -19.07 53.15 -1.04
CA ASN A 22 -17.67 52.80 -0.74
C ASN A 22 -17.56 51.69 0.33
N LYS A 23 -16.93 50.59 -0.09
CA LYS A 23 -16.07 49.68 0.69
C LYS A 23 -16.63 49.07 1.98
N ALA A 24 -17.18 47.86 1.83
CA ALA A 24 -16.76 46.74 2.66
C ALA A 24 -16.73 45.50 1.76
N ASN A 25 -15.53 45.13 1.29
CA ASN A 25 -15.31 43.80 0.75
C ASN A 25 -15.56 42.81 1.90
N GLU A 26 -16.69 42.13 1.86
CA GLU A 26 -16.81 40.83 2.51
C GLU A 26 -15.68 39.94 1.96
N PRO A 27 -14.89 39.26 2.82
CA PRO A 27 -14.00 38.24 2.31
C PRO A 27 -14.88 37.11 1.78
N SER A 28 -14.99 37.07 0.46
CA SER A 28 -15.46 35.92 -0.30
C SER A 28 -14.81 34.66 0.25
N ASN A 29 -15.66 33.67 0.57
CA ASN A 29 -15.32 32.29 0.87
C ASN A 29 -13.84 31.97 0.62
N ALA A 30 -13.03 32.07 1.68
CA ALA A 30 -11.75 31.41 1.70
C ALA A 30 -12.05 29.93 1.51
N LYS A 31 -11.94 29.43 0.27
CA LYS A 31 -11.85 28.01 -0.01
C LYS A 31 -10.72 27.54 0.89
N THR A 32 -11.05 26.92 2.01
CA THR A 32 -10.08 26.20 2.82
C THR A 32 -9.50 25.18 1.85
N ILE A 33 -8.27 25.41 1.38
CA ILE A 33 -7.58 24.44 0.54
C ILE A 33 -7.40 23.24 1.46
N LYS A 34 -8.33 22.29 1.38
CA LYS A 34 -8.25 21.05 2.12
C LYS A 34 -6.97 20.38 1.63
N LYS A 35 -5.99 20.30 2.50
CA LYS A 35 -4.72 19.68 2.21
C LYS A 35 -4.97 18.21 1.89
N GLU A 36 -4.83 17.87 0.61
CA GLU A 36 -5.01 16.50 0.11
C GLU A 36 -3.88 15.62 0.64
N ALA A 37 -4.25 14.47 1.21
CA ALA A 37 -3.28 13.51 1.69
C ALA A 37 -2.47 12.92 0.52
N LYS A 38 -1.16 12.76 0.70
CA LYS A 38 -0.25 12.17 -0.29
C LYS A 38 0.74 11.23 0.37
N LEU A 39 1.22 10.26 -0.41
CA LEU A 39 2.27 9.35 -0.01
C LEU A 39 3.62 9.73 -0.63
N PHE A 40 4.61 9.91 0.23
CA PHE A 40 6.02 9.90 -0.15
C PHE A 40 6.56 8.50 0.13
N SER A 41 6.99 7.79 -0.91
CA SER A 41 7.39 6.39 -0.80
C SER A 41 8.82 6.14 -1.28
N ALA A 42 9.46 5.14 -0.70
CA ALA A 42 10.72 4.57 -1.12
C ALA A 42 10.60 3.04 -1.18
N VAL A 43 11.37 2.40 -2.04
CA VAL A 43 11.36 0.95 -2.22
C VAL A 43 12.76 0.40 -2.13
N SER A 44 12.91 -0.73 -1.46
CA SER A 44 14.13 -1.51 -1.43
C SER A 44 13.80 -2.98 -1.52
N GLY A 45 14.69 -3.77 -2.07
CA GLY A 45 14.50 -5.21 -2.10
C GLY A 45 15.77 -5.95 -2.46
N ILE A 46 15.83 -7.21 -2.06
CA ILE A 46 16.98 -8.09 -2.20
C ILE A 46 16.46 -9.47 -2.61
N PRO A 47 16.82 -9.98 -3.80
CA PRO A 47 16.45 -11.33 -4.17
C PRO A 47 17.13 -12.36 -3.26
N LYS A 48 16.46 -13.49 -3.03
CA LYS A 48 16.98 -14.67 -2.33
C LYS A 48 18.31 -15.11 -2.90
N ASP A 49 18.34 -15.28 -4.23
CA ASP A 49 19.47 -15.81 -4.99
C ASP A 49 20.00 -14.77 -5.99
N PHE A 50 21.26 -14.37 -5.81
CA PHE A 50 21.99 -13.51 -6.75
C PHE A 50 22.58 -14.27 -7.95
N SER A 51 22.53 -15.60 -7.92
CA SER A 51 23.18 -16.50 -8.90
C SER A 51 22.43 -16.62 -10.22
N ASN A 52 21.18 -16.19 -10.27
CA ASN A 52 20.40 -16.21 -11.50
C ASN A 52 20.75 -14.99 -12.36
N ASN A 53 21.36 -15.25 -13.53
CA ASN A 53 21.54 -14.30 -14.65
C ASN A 53 20.20 -13.78 -15.23
N LYS A 54 19.13 -13.69 -14.43
CA LYS A 54 17.90 -13.01 -14.83
C LYS A 54 18.22 -11.52 -14.88
N MET A 55 17.96 -10.91 -16.05
CA MET A 55 18.07 -9.46 -16.20
C MET A 55 17.26 -8.76 -15.10
N PHE A 56 17.81 -7.69 -14.52
CA PHE A 56 17.06 -6.82 -13.62
C PHE A 56 15.75 -6.41 -14.29
N GLN A 57 14.64 -6.86 -13.72
CA GLN A 57 13.31 -6.43 -14.14
C GLN A 57 12.86 -5.28 -13.25
N LEU A 58 12.33 -4.22 -13.87
CA LEU A 58 11.76 -3.11 -13.14
C LEU A 58 10.63 -3.62 -12.22
N ASN A 59 10.66 -3.17 -10.97
CA ASN A 59 9.67 -3.49 -9.93
C ASN A 59 9.56 -4.97 -9.52
N LYS A 60 10.67 -5.73 -9.62
CA LYS A 60 10.74 -7.16 -9.25
C LYS A 60 12.05 -7.45 -8.51
N TYR A 61 11.99 -8.22 -7.42
CA TYR A 61 13.14 -8.69 -6.65
C TYR A 61 13.04 -10.21 -6.45
N GLY A 62 13.74 -10.97 -7.29
CA GLY A 62 13.58 -12.43 -7.28
C GLY A 62 12.19 -12.79 -7.76
N ASP A 63 11.38 -13.46 -6.94
CA ASP A 63 9.99 -13.77 -7.24
C ASP A 63 8.98 -12.79 -6.62
N ASP A 64 9.45 -11.82 -5.84
CA ASP A 64 8.63 -10.69 -5.39
C ASP A 64 8.43 -9.65 -6.50
N ALA A 65 7.28 -8.99 -6.47
CA ALA A 65 7.00 -7.81 -7.25
C ALA A 65 6.32 -6.72 -6.41
N TYR A 66 6.44 -5.47 -6.86
CA TYR A 66 5.73 -4.35 -6.25
C TYR A 66 5.21 -3.37 -7.30
N PHE A 67 4.38 -2.43 -6.88
CA PHE A 67 4.12 -1.22 -7.66
C PHE A 67 3.81 -0.02 -6.77
N THR A 68 4.04 1.17 -7.33
CA THR A 68 3.57 2.43 -6.76
C THR A 68 2.86 3.22 -7.86
N ALA A 69 1.61 3.57 -7.66
CA ALA A 69 0.82 4.31 -8.64
C ALA A 69 0.14 5.51 -7.99
N ARG A 70 0.02 6.61 -8.75
CA ARG A 70 -0.70 7.81 -8.33
C ARG A 70 -1.81 8.11 -9.32
N TYR A 71 -2.99 8.39 -8.80
CA TYR A 71 -4.12 8.90 -9.56
C TYR A 71 -4.68 10.17 -8.89
N LYS A 72 -5.56 10.90 -9.58
CA LYS A 72 -6.13 12.17 -9.09
C LYS A 72 -6.72 12.04 -7.69
N THR A 73 -7.41 10.93 -7.42
CA THR A 73 -8.17 10.70 -6.18
C THR A 73 -7.43 9.83 -5.15
N ALA A 74 -6.35 9.13 -5.54
CA ALA A 74 -5.68 8.20 -4.65
C ALA A 74 -4.18 8.02 -4.94
N ASP A 75 -3.42 7.65 -3.91
CA ASP A 75 -2.09 7.03 -4.06
C ASP A 75 -2.23 5.54 -3.70
N VAL A 76 -1.65 4.66 -4.50
CA VAL A 76 -1.81 3.20 -4.38
C VAL A 76 -0.45 2.53 -4.36
N LEU A 77 -0.28 1.62 -3.42
CA LEU A 77 0.93 0.84 -3.22
C LEU A 77 0.54 -0.64 -3.21
N GLY A 78 1.41 -1.50 -3.70
CA GLY A 78 1.21 -2.93 -3.56
C GLY A 78 2.50 -3.74 -3.64
N VAL A 79 2.48 -4.88 -2.96
CA VAL A 79 3.52 -5.91 -2.99
C VAL A 79 2.86 -7.27 -3.23
N ALA A 80 3.60 -8.18 -3.84
CA ALA A 80 3.18 -9.55 -4.09
C ALA A 80 4.40 -10.46 -4.08
N ASP A 81 4.28 -11.61 -3.43
CA ASP A 81 5.29 -12.66 -3.43
C ASP A 81 4.79 -13.88 -4.20
N GLY A 82 5.56 -14.29 -5.22
CA GLY A 82 5.30 -15.45 -6.04
C GLY A 82 5.76 -16.75 -5.35
N VAL A 83 4.83 -17.70 -5.17
CA VAL A 83 5.08 -18.90 -4.36
C VAL A 83 6.21 -19.76 -4.96
N GLY A 84 7.34 -19.83 -4.25
CA GLY A 84 8.57 -20.44 -4.72
C GLY A 84 8.50 -21.93 -5.12
N GLY A 85 7.48 -22.66 -4.65
CA GLY A 85 7.28 -24.09 -4.94
C GLY A 85 7.10 -24.41 -6.43
N TRP A 86 6.63 -23.44 -7.22
CA TRP A 86 6.43 -23.59 -8.67
C TRP A 86 7.72 -23.87 -9.46
N ARG A 87 8.89 -23.47 -8.91
CA ARG A 87 10.19 -23.73 -9.56
C ARG A 87 10.45 -25.22 -9.76
N ASN A 88 9.92 -26.09 -8.89
CA ASN A 88 10.04 -27.55 -9.02
C ASN A 88 9.31 -28.10 -10.26
N TYR A 89 8.40 -27.33 -10.83
CA TYR A 89 7.65 -27.65 -12.04
C TYR A 89 8.17 -26.89 -13.27
N GLY A 90 9.32 -26.21 -13.16
CA GLY A 90 9.89 -25.39 -14.24
C GLY A 90 9.10 -24.10 -14.51
N ILE A 91 8.27 -23.66 -13.57
CA ILE A 91 7.45 -22.44 -13.66
C ILE A 91 8.14 -21.34 -12.85
N ASP A 92 8.28 -20.15 -13.43
CA ASP A 92 8.87 -18.97 -12.78
C ASP A 92 7.82 -18.27 -11.88
N PRO A 93 7.91 -18.39 -10.53
CA PRO A 93 6.91 -17.83 -9.64
C PRO A 93 6.79 -16.31 -9.78
N GLY A 94 7.92 -15.64 -10.06
CA GLY A 94 7.94 -14.20 -10.23
C GLY A 94 7.29 -13.69 -11.51
N GLU A 95 6.84 -14.53 -12.44
CA GLU A 95 6.02 -14.06 -13.57
C GLU A 95 4.59 -13.73 -13.11
N PHE A 96 4.04 -14.53 -12.19
CA PHE A 96 2.69 -14.36 -11.68
C PHE A 96 2.57 -13.09 -10.83
N SER A 97 3.44 -12.92 -9.82
CA SER A 97 3.49 -11.73 -8.96
C SER A 97 3.73 -10.44 -9.78
N SER A 98 4.68 -10.49 -10.72
CA SER A 98 5.01 -9.37 -11.61
C SER A 98 3.82 -8.96 -12.50
N PHE A 99 3.09 -9.92 -13.06
CA PHE A 99 1.91 -9.62 -13.86
C PHE A 99 0.80 -8.96 -13.03
N LEU A 100 0.56 -9.46 -11.81
CA LEU A 100 -0.42 -8.86 -10.91
C LEU A 100 -0.09 -7.39 -10.61
N MET A 101 1.13 -7.11 -10.17
CA MET A 101 1.52 -5.75 -9.78
C MET A 101 1.52 -4.77 -10.98
N LYS A 102 2.01 -5.19 -12.16
CA LYS A 102 1.97 -4.37 -13.38
C LYS A 102 0.54 -4.07 -13.84
N THR A 103 -0.36 -5.05 -13.72
CA THR A 103 -1.76 -4.87 -14.11
C THR A 103 -2.48 -3.94 -13.14
N CYS A 104 -2.26 -4.09 -11.84
CA CYS A 104 -2.74 -3.14 -10.83
C CYS A 104 -2.25 -1.70 -11.11
N GLU A 105 -0.94 -1.52 -11.36
CA GLU A 105 -0.37 -0.21 -11.72
C GLU A 105 -1.06 0.39 -12.95
N ARG A 106 -1.24 -0.39 -14.01
CA ARG A 106 -1.93 0.04 -15.24
C ARG A 106 -3.39 0.41 -14.99
N LEU A 107 -4.11 -0.35 -14.16
CA LEU A 107 -5.51 -0.07 -13.83
C LEU A 107 -5.64 1.23 -13.03
N VAL A 108 -4.75 1.47 -12.07
CA VAL A 108 -4.71 2.71 -11.27
C VAL A 108 -4.37 3.92 -12.14
N THR A 109 -3.30 3.85 -12.92
CA THR A 109 -2.85 4.96 -13.79
C THR A 109 -3.86 5.31 -14.87
N SER A 110 -4.61 4.32 -15.38
CA SER A 110 -5.72 4.55 -16.33
C SER A 110 -7.05 4.96 -15.68
N GLY A 111 -7.11 5.08 -14.35
CA GLY A 111 -8.34 5.45 -13.63
C GLY A 111 -9.43 4.37 -13.63
N ARG A 112 -9.08 3.12 -13.93
CA ARG A 112 -9.99 1.97 -13.98
C ARG A 112 -10.02 1.21 -12.65
N PHE A 113 -10.15 1.94 -11.55
CA PHE A 113 -10.20 1.39 -10.19
C PHE A 113 -11.12 2.23 -9.30
N SER A 114 -11.50 1.66 -8.15
CA SER A 114 -12.25 2.34 -7.11
C SER A 114 -11.31 2.61 -5.93
N CYS A 115 -11.29 3.86 -5.44
CA CYS A 115 -10.37 4.27 -4.37
C CYS A 115 -10.76 3.77 -2.97
N THR A 116 -11.87 3.04 -2.85
CA THR A 116 -12.38 2.46 -1.60
C THR A 116 -12.45 0.93 -1.65
N GLU A 117 -12.13 0.31 -2.79
CA GLU A 117 -12.30 -1.13 -3.01
C GLU A 117 -10.98 -1.76 -3.54
N PRO A 118 -9.94 -1.88 -2.70
CA PRO A 118 -8.67 -2.51 -3.08
C PRO A 118 -8.84 -3.96 -3.56
N THR A 119 -9.79 -4.70 -2.98
CA THR A 119 -10.12 -6.06 -3.43
C THR A 119 -10.59 -6.10 -4.88
N SER A 120 -11.37 -5.11 -5.32
CA SER A 120 -11.80 -5.04 -6.73
C SER A 120 -10.64 -4.73 -7.68
N LEU A 121 -9.63 -3.98 -7.23
CA LEU A 121 -8.41 -3.75 -8.00
C LEU A 121 -7.63 -5.07 -8.16
N LEU A 122 -7.42 -5.81 -7.06
CA LEU A 122 -6.76 -7.11 -7.06
C LEU A 122 -7.52 -8.12 -7.94
N ALA A 123 -8.85 -8.19 -7.78
CA ALA A 123 -9.70 -9.11 -8.51
C ALA A 123 -9.64 -8.87 -10.03
N ARG A 124 -9.73 -7.61 -10.48
CA ARG A 124 -9.58 -7.27 -11.91
C ARG A 124 -8.21 -7.70 -12.44
N SER A 125 -7.15 -7.46 -11.67
CA SER A 125 -5.81 -7.87 -12.06
C SER A 125 -5.68 -9.38 -12.20
N TYR A 126 -6.25 -10.14 -11.26
CA TYR A 126 -6.25 -11.59 -11.31
C TYR A 126 -7.09 -12.16 -12.45
N TYR A 127 -8.30 -11.64 -12.68
CA TYR A 127 -9.14 -12.10 -13.78
C TYR A 127 -8.52 -11.79 -15.15
N GLU A 128 -7.86 -10.64 -15.32
CA GLU A 128 -7.07 -10.36 -16.53
C GLU A 128 -5.88 -11.34 -16.71
N LEU A 129 -5.27 -11.82 -15.61
CA LEU A 129 -4.24 -12.85 -15.66
C LEU A 129 -4.82 -14.18 -16.17
N LEU A 130 -5.98 -14.58 -15.66
CA LEU A 130 -6.66 -15.82 -16.07
C LEU A 130 -7.08 -15.81 -17.56
N GLU A 131 -7.42 -14.63 -18.09
CA GLU A 131 -7.83 -14.44 -19.49
C GLU A 131 -6.65 -14.21 -20.45
N ASN A 132 -5.40 -14.23 -19.96
CA ASN A 132 -4.23 -13.98 -20.79
C ASN A 132 -4.08 -15.07 -21.86
N LYS A 133 -3.82 -14.63 -23.11
CA LYS A 133 -3.61 -15.53 -24.26
C LYS A 133 -2.43 -16.49 -24.04
N GLN A 134 -1.41 -16.03 -23.30
CA GLN A 134 -0.29 -16.84 -22.84
C GLN A 134 -0.54 -17.11 -21.35
N PRO A 135 -0.85 -18.36 -20.96
CA PRO A 135 -1.12 -18.68 -19.56
C PRO A 135 0.08 -18.34 -18.67
N ILE A 136 -0.16 -17.52 -17.64
CA ILE A 136 0.85 -17.19 -16.63
C ILE A 136 0.61 -18.12 -15.44
N LEU A 137 1.30 -19.25 -15.48
CA LEU A 137 1.13 -20.30 -14.48
C LEU A 137 1.85 -19.90 -13.19
N GLY A 138 1.32 -20.34 -12.06
CA GLY A 138 1.91 -20.06 -10.76
C GLY A 138 0.88 -19.69 -9.70
N SER A 139 1.36 -19.11 -8.61
CA SER A 139 0.53 -18.50 -7.59
C SER A 139 1.30 -17.39 -6.87
N SER A 140 0.56 -16.51 -6.19
CA SER A 140 1.15 -15.37 -5.49
C SER A 140 0.26 -14.92 -4.34
N THR A 141 0.90 -14.44 -3.28
CA THR A 141 0.28 -13.57 -2.27
C THR A 141 0.14 -12.16 -2.84
N ALA A 142 -0.66 -11.29 -2.23
CA ALA A 142 -0.74 -9.88 -2.60
C ALA A 142 -1.25 -9.01 -1.46
N CYS A 143 -0.60 -7.87 -1.24
CA CYS A 143 -1.04 -6.81 -0.34
C CYS A 143 -1.16 -5.49 -1.09
N ILE A 144 -2.34 -4.86 -1.05
CA ILE A 144 -2.62 -3.56 -1.68
C ILE A 144 -3.07 -2.56 -0.62
N VAL A 145 -2.52 -1.34 -0.69
CA VAL A 145 -2.92 -0.20 0.13
C VAL A 145 -3.30 0.98 -0.76
N ILE A 146 -4.50 1.52 -0.56
CA ILE A 146 -5.02 2.69 -1.25
C ILE A 146 -5.23 3.82 -0.24
N LEU A 147 -4.52 4.94 -0.44
CA LEU A 147 -4.81 6.22 0.25
C LEU A 147 -5.78 7.04 -0.59
N ASN A 148 -7.01 7.20 -0.11
CA ASN A 148 -7.95 8.17 -0.68
C ASN A 148 -7.54 9.59 -0.25
N LYS A 149 -7.21 10.46 -1.23
CA LYS A 149 -6.68 11.81 -0.99
C LYS A 149 -7.70 12.78 -0.42
N GLU A 150 -8.97 12.59 -0.78
CA GLU A 150 -10.08 13.48 -0.40
C GLU A 150 -10.55 13.20 1.03
N THR A 151 -10.68 11.91 1.37
CA THR A 151 -11.11 11.47 2.68
C THR A 151 -9.95 11.28 3.65
N SER A 152 -8.70 11.21 3.17
CA SER A 152 -7.53 10.86 3.99
C SER A 152 -7.69 9.49 4.68
N THR A 153 -8.32 8.53 4.00
CA THR A 153 -8.59 7.18 4.52
C THR A 153 -7.71 6.16 3.79
N LEU A 154 -7.19 5.19 4.54
CA LEU A 154 -6.53 4.01 3.98
C LEU A 154 -7.52 2.85 3.86
N TYR A 155 -7.55 2.25 2.67
CA TYR A 155 -8.24 1.00 2.39
C TYR A 155 -7.20 -0.03 2.00
N THR A 156 -7.30 -1.23 2.56
CA THR A 156 -6.33 -2.29 2.34
C THR A 156 -7.02 -3.59 1.91
N ALA A 157 -6.29 -4.40 1.14
CA ALA A 157 -6.64 -5.79 0.86
C ALA A 157 -5.36 -6.62 0.92
N ASN A 158 -5.33 -7.64 1.79
CA ASN A 158 -4.22 -8.56 1.93
C ASN A 158 -4.69 -9.99 1.66
N ILE A 159 -3.97 -10.74 0.82
CA ILE A 159 -4.15 -12.17 0.64
C ILE A 159 -2.81 -12.89 0.81
N GLY A 160 -2.73 -13.77 1.81
CA GLY A 160 -1.51 -14.48 2.18
C GLY A 160 -0.78 -13.87 3.38
N ASP A 161 0.54 -14.02 3.40
CA ASP A 161 1.47 -13.62 4.47
C ASP A 161 2.46 -12.52 4.06
N SER A 162 2.29 -11.95 2.86
CA SER A 162 2.60 -10.53 2.67
C SER A 162 1.77 -9.68 3.63
N GLY A 163 2.12 -8.40 3.78
CA GLY A 163 1.35 -7.56 4.68
C GLY A 163 1.81 -6.13 4.78
N PHE A 164 1.23 -5.44 5.77
CA PHE A 164 1.53 -4.05 6.05
C PHE A 164 1.46 -3.71 7.54
N VAL A 165 2.19 -2.67 7.93
CA VAL A 165 2.23 -2.11 9.28
C VAL A 165 2.09 -0.60 9.19
N ILE A 166 1.26 -0.02 10.06
CA ILE A 166 1.10 1.42 10.19
C ILE A 166 1.63 1.85 11.55
N VAL A 167 2.58 2.79 11.54
CA VAL A 167 3.20 3.37 12.73
C VAL A 167 2.83 4.84 12.86
N ARG A 168 2.39 5.21 14.07
CA ARG A 168 2.04 6.58 14.45
C ARG A 168 2.63 6.90 15.81
N ARG A 169 3.40 7.98 15.88
CA ARG A 169 4.03 8.47 17.13
C ARG A 169 4.80 7.37 17.86
N GLY A 170 5.55 6.58 17.11
CA GLY A 170 6.36 5.46 17.62
C GLY A 170 5.58 4.29 18.20
N LYS A 171 4.33 4.10 17.76
CA LYS A 171 3.51 2.94 18.10
C LYS A 171 2.94 2.31 16.85
N VAL A 172 2.90 0.99 16.81
CA VAL A 172 2.12 0.26 15.81
C VAL A 172 0.64 0.50 16.11
N ILE A 173 -0.06 1.15 15.19
CA ILE A 173 -1.51 1.42 15.30
C ILE A 173 -2.33 0.41 14.51
N HIS A 174 -1.74 -0.23 13.51
CA HIS A 174 -2.35 -1.32 12.77
C HIS A 174 -1.28 -2.22 12.16
N ARG A 175 -1.57 -3.51 12.10
CA ARG A 175 -0.78 -4.53 11.43
C ARG A 175 -1.76 -5.49 10.75
N SER A 176 -1.48 -5.85 9.51
CA SER A 176 -2.26 -6.87 8.81
C SER A 176 -2.14 -8.23 9.50
N GLU A 177 -3.22 -9.00 9.48
CA GLU A 177 -3.18 -10.40 9.87
C GLU A 177 -2.72 -11.26 8.69
N GLU A 178 -1.85 -12.22 8.97
CA GLU A 178 -1.39 -13.21 7.97
C GLU A 178 -2.50 -14.23 7.73
N GLN A 179 -2.79 -14.52 6.45
CA GLN A 179 -3.76 -15.52 6.05
C GLN A 179 -3.04 -16.79 5.59
N GLN A 180 -3.22 -17.88 6.34
CA GLN A 180 -2.61 -19.18 6.04
C GLN A 180 -3.63 -20.31 6.18
N HIS A 181 -3.55 -21.31 5.30
CA HIS A 181 -4.34 -22.54 5.41
C HIS A 181 -3.82 -23.44 6.55
N TYR A 182 -2.50 -23.44 6.71
CA TYR A 182 -1.73 -24.03 7.81
C TYR A 182 -0.34 -23.39 7.80
N PHE A 183 0.47 -23.67 8.82
CA PHE A 183 1.77 -23.01 9.01
C PHE A 183 2.62 -22.98 7.72
N ASN A 184 3.08 -21.78 7.35
CA ASN A 184 3.91 -21.52 6.16
C ASN A 184 3.26 -21.99 4.84
N THR A 185 1.92 -21.95 4.76
CA THR A 185 1.16 -22.15 3.52
C THR A 185 0.11 -21.05 3.39
N PRO A 186 0.48 -19.92 2.75
CA PRO A 186 -0.39 -18.77 2.67
C PRO A 186 -1.58 -19.01 1.75
N PHE A 187 -2.63 -18.22 2.02
CA PHE A 187 -3.66 -17.95 1.04
C PHE A 187 -3.02 -17.34 -0.21
N GLN A 188 -3.43 -17.79 -1.38
CA GLN A 188 -2.75 -17.43 -2.62
C GLN A 188 -3.70 -17.47 -3.81
N LEU A 189 -3.54 -16.49 -4.71
CA LEU A 189 -4.18 -16.53 -6.02
C LEU A 189 -3.38 -17.47 -6.91
N SER A 190 -4.03 -18.36 -7.66
CA SER A 190 -3.31 -19.41 -8.39
C SER A 190 -3.88 -19.68 -9.79
N LEU A 191 -3.00 -19.96 -10.74
CA LEU A 191 -3.34 -20.60 -12.01
C LEU A 191 -2.43 -21.82 -12.21
N PRO A 192 -2.86 -23.02 -11.78
CA PRO A 192 -2.06 -24.22 -11.96
C PRO A 192 -2.08 -24.72 -13.42
N PRO A 193 -1.05 -25.47 -13.85
CA PRO A 193 -1.11 -26.25 -15.09
C PRO A 193 -2.30 -27.22 -15.06
N LEU A 194 -2.92 -27.48 -16.22
CA LEU A 194 -4.08 -28.37 -16.33
C LEU A 194 -3.86 -29.76 -15.69
N SER A 195 -2.63 -30.27 -15.78
CA SER A 195 -2.23 -31.56 -15.22
C SER A 195 -2.16 -31.61 -13.68
N HIS A 196 -2.22 -30.47 -12.99
CA HIS A 196 -1.99 -30.37 -11.53
C HIS A 196 -3.16 -29.67 -10.80
N THR A 197 -4.30 -29.47 -11.48
CA THR A 197 -5.45 -28.68 -11.00
C THR A 197 -6.08 -29.17 -9.69
N THR A 198 -5.98 -30.46 -9.35
CA THR A 198 -6.59 -31.04 -8.14
C THR A 198 -5.69 -31.02 -6.90
N GLN A 199 -4.43 -30.58 -7.03
CA GLN A 199 -3.42 -30.66 -5.96
C GLN A 199 -2.89 -29.29 -5.52
N VAL A 200 -3.45 -28.20 -6.07
CA VAL A 200 -2.94 -26.84 -5.84
C VAL A 200 -3.98 -26.04 -5.06
N LEU A 201 -3.54 -25.42 -3.97
CA LEU A 201 -4.35 -24.47 -3.24
C LEU A 201 -4.51 -23.20 -4.08
N GLY A 202 -5.74 -22.72 -4.19
CA GLY A 202 -6.10 -21.56 -4.98
C GLY A 202 -7.27 -20.86 -4.36
N ASP A 203 -7.01 -19.65 -3.87
CA ASP A 203 -8.00 -18.79 -3.25
C ASP A 203 -8.55 -17.79 -4.26
N ARG A 204 -9.69 -17.19 -3.88
CA ARG A 204 -10.29 -16.13 -4.68
C ARG A 204 -9.90 -14.76 -4.14
N PRO A 205 -9.86 -13.71 -4.97
CA PRO A 205 -9.60 -12.35 -4.50
C PRO A 205 -10.54 -11.91 -3.39
N GLU A 206 -11.79 -12.40 -3.38
CA GLU A 206 -12.78 -12.09 -2.35
C GLU A 206 -12.46 -12.69 -0.97
N CYS A 207 -11.47 -13.60 -0.88
CA CYS A 207 -10.94 -14.13 0.38
C CYS A 207 -9.91 -13.19 1.04
N ALA A 208 -9.47 -12.13 0.36
CA ALA A 208 -8.53 -11.16 0.92
C ALA A 208 -9.11 -10.52 2.19
N ASP A 209 -8.30 -10.43 3.24
CA ASP A 209 -8.63 -9.63 4.41
C ASP A 209 -8.63 -8.15 4.02
N THR A 210 -9.69 -7.44 4.40
CA THR A 210 -9.86 -6.03 4.04
C THR A 210 -10.02 -5.20 5.29
N SER A 211 -9.23 -4.13 5.37
CA SER A 211 -9.39 -3.17 6.45
C SER A 211 -9.57 -1.76 5.92
N GLN A 212 -10.55 -1.07 6.50
CA GLN A 212 -10.59 0.37 6.53
C GLN A 212 -10.00 0.77 7.87
N PHE A 213 -8.88 1.51 7.86
CA PHE A 213 -8.17 1.83 9.10
C PHE A 213 -9.13 2.50 10.11
N GLN A 214 -9.36 1.84 11.26
CA GLN A 214 -10.52 2.02 12.16
C GLN A 214 -10.61 3.40 12.85
N GLU A 215 -9.51 4.16 12.92
CA GLU A 215 -9.51 5.57 13.35
C GLU A 215 -9.84 6.55 12.20
N GLY A 216 -10.23 6.02 11.02
CA GLY A 216 -10.84 6.68 9.88
C GLY A 216 -9.93 7.56 9.03
N LEU A 217 -8.92 8.17 9.65
CA LEU A 217 -8.07 9.18 9.05
C LEU A 217 -6.59 8.91 9.33
N VAL A 218 -5.81 8.89 8.26
CA VAL A 218 -4.36 9.04 8.39
C VAL A 218 -4.02 10.48 8.80
N VAL A 219 -2.96 10.63 9.58
CA VAL A 219 -2.45 11.92 10.00
C VAL A 219 -1.08 12.16 9.38
N HIS A 220 -0.72 13.44 9.28
CA HIS A 220 0.59 13.85 8.81
C HIS A 220 1.70 13.17 9.64
N GLY A 221 2.63 12.51 8.95
CA GLY A 221 3.76 11.81 9.56
C GLY A 221 3.50 10.35 9.90
N ASP A 222 2.31 9.80 9.68
CA ASP A 222 2.09 8.36 9.74
C ASP A 222 3.02 7.64 8.76
N VAL A 223 3.62 6.55 9.22
CA VAL A 223 4.51 5.69 8.42
C VAL A 223 3.77 4.41 8.10
N ILE A 224 3.82 4.02 6.83
CA ILE A 224 3.21 2.81 6.30
C ILE A 224 4.33 1.96 5.72
N LEU A 225 4.48 0.74 6.23
CA LEU A 225 5.36 -0.27 5.67
C LEU A 225 4.49 -1.32 4.98
N LEU A 226 4.70 -1.58 3.69
CA LEU A 226 4.26 -2.80 3.02
C LEU A 226 5.49 -3.68 2.79
N ALA A 227 5.37 -4.97 3.04
CA ALA A 227 6.47 -5.90 2.81
C ALA A 227 5.96 -7.31 2.50
N THR A 228 6.82 -8.11 1.89
CA THR A 228 6.65 -9.56 1.71
C THR A 228 7.11 -10.32 2.96
N ASP A 229 6.78 -11.60 3.03
CA ASP A 229 7.07 -12.48 4.17
C ASP A 229 8.58 -12.54 4.48
N GLY A 230 9.46 -12.42 3.47
CA GLY A 230 10.91 -12.34 3.64
C GLY A 230 11.39 -11.27 4.64
N VAL A 231 10.57 -10.23 4.90
CA VAL A 231 10.79 -9.27 6.00
C VAL A 231 10.18 -9.79 7.30
N PHE A 232 8.88 -10.10 7.30
CA PHE A 232 8.13 -10.41 8.53
C PHE A 232 8.57 -11.71 9.21
N ASP A 233 9.04 -12.68 8.44
CA ASP A 233 9.57 -13.95 8.96
C ASP A 233 10.93 -13.79 9.65
N ASN A 234 11.67 -12.72 9.34
CA ASN A 234 13.05 -12.55 9.76
C ASN A 234 13.24 -11.40 10.76
N VAL A 235 12.52 -10.29 10.61
CA VAL A 235 12.71 -9.08 11.42
C VAL A 235 11.66 -8.99 12.53
N PRO A 236 12.04 -8.96 13.82
CA PRO A 236 11.09 -8.78 14.92
C PRO A 236 10.43 -7.40 14.88
N ASP A 237 9.17 -7.34 15.31
CA ASP A 237 8.39 -6.09 15.36
C ASP A 237 9.11 -4.96 16.12
N SER A 238 9.87 -5.29 17.18
CA SER A 238 10.63 -4.29 17.93
C SER A 238 11.73 -3.62 17.11
N LEU A 239 12.42 -4.39 16.24
CA LEU A 239 13.45 -3.85 15.36
C LEU A 239 12.83 -3.10 14.18
N LEU A 240 11.74 -3.63 13.60
CA LEU A 240 10.97 -2.92 12.57
C LEU A 240 10.50 -1.56 13.10
N LEU A 241 9.88 -1.51 14.28
CA LEU A 241 9.41 -0.27 14.88
C LEU A 241 10.54 0.74 15.11
N ALA A 242 11.71 0.28 15.58
CA ALA A 242 12.87 1.14 15.80
C ALA A 242 13.33 1.83 14.51
N GLU A 243 13.35 1.11 13.38
CA GLU A 243 13.72 1.69 12.09
C GLU A 243 12.61 2.59 11.52
N LEU A 244 11.33 2.18 11.61
CA LEU A 244 10.20 2.97 11.08
C LEU A 244 10.05 4.33 11.79
N VAL A 245 10.36 4.40 13.09
CA VAL A 245 10.37 5.67 13.84
C VAL A 245 11.35 6.68 13.26
N ARG A 246 12.47 6.22 12.70
CA ARG A 246 13.47 7.10 12.07
C ARG A 246 12.94 7.76 10.80
N ALA A 247 11.95 7.18 10.13
CA ALA A 247 11.33 7.77 8.96
C ALA A 247 10.24 8.79 9.34
N GLN A 248 9.62 8.64 10.52
CA GLN A 248 8.40 9.34 10.88
C GLN A 248 8.47 10.88 10.72
N GLY A 249 7.51 11.44 9.99
CA GLY A 249 7.43 12.89 9.72
C GLY A 249 8.48 13.43 8.75
N SER A 250 9.40 12.60 8.26
CA SER A 250 10.35 13.02 7.23
C SER A 250 9.66 13.18 5.88
N LYS A 251 10.10 14.18 5.10
CA LYS A 251 9.78 14.31 3.67
C LYS A 251 11.00 14.14 2.79
N ASP A 252 12.15 13.86 3.40
CA ASP A 252 13.41 13.70 2.68
C ASP A 252 13.45 12.32 2.02
N PRO A 253 13.41 12.23 0.67
CA PRO A 253 13.45 10.95 -0.02
C PRO A 253 14.68 10.12 0.34
N MET A 254 15.82 10.77 0.66
CA MET A 254 17.04 10.06 1.05
C MET A 254 16.87 9.34 2.39
N GLN A 255 16.20 9.97 3.36
CA GLN A 255 15.90 9.36 4.65
C GLN A 255 14.95 8.16 4.52
N LEU A 256 13.88 8.28 3.72
CA LEU A 256 12.98 7.15 3.48
C LEU A 256 13.72 5.99 2.79
N GLN A 257 14.53 6.29 1.78
CA GLN A 257 15.32 5.28 1.07
C GLN A 257 16.34 4.59 2.00
N LEU A 258 16.99 5.35 2.88
CA LEU A 258 17.93 4.81 3.86
C LEU A 258 17.22 3.83 4.82
N VAL A 259 16.04 4.19 5.33
CA VAL A 259 15.27 3.31 6.22
C VAL A 259 14.80 2.05 5.48
N ALA A 260 14.26 2.19 4.26
CA ALA A 260 13.86 1.05 3.45
C ALA A 260 15.03 0.08 3.18
N ASN A 261 16.20 0.62 2.81
CA ASN A 261 17.42 -0.17 2.63
C ASN A 261 17.90 -0.83 3.92
N THR A 262 17.78 -0.15 5.05
CA THR A 262 18.19 -0.70 6.36
C THR A 262 17.32 -1.88 6.74
N ILE A 263 15.99 -1.78 6.56
CA ILE A 263 15.06 -2.88 6.81
C ILE A 263 15.36 -4.07 5.89
N ALA A 264 15.54 -3.83 4.59
CA ALA A 264 15.84 -4.91 3.63
C ALA A 264 17.16 -5.62 3.96
N LEU A 265 18.23 -4.87 4.28
CA LEU A 265 19.51 -5.44 4.67
C LEU A 265 19.45 -6.18 6.00
N MET A 266 18.68 -5.66 6.97
CA MET A 266 18.46 -6.31 8.26
C MET A 266 17.74 -7.65 8.07
N ALA A 267 16.64 -7.66 7.30
CA ALA A 267 15.92 -8.88 6.93
C ALA A 267 16.86 -9.89 6.27
N ARG A 268 17.66 -9.46 5.30
CA ARG A 268 18.64 -10.32 4.62
C ARG A 268 19.68 -10.88 5.55
N THR A 269 20.21 -10.07 6.48
CA THR A 269 21.25 -10.52 7.40
C THR A 269 20.69 -11.56 8.36
N LEU A 270 19.52 -11.29 8.95
CA LEU A 270 18.85 -12.21 9.88
C LEU A 270 18.36 -13.49 9.20
N ALA A 271 17.96 -13.42 7.93
CA ALA A 271 17.51 -14.56 7.14
C ALA A 271 18.59 -15.64 6.97
N PHE A 272 19.87 -15.27 7.03
CA PHE A 272 21.02 -16.19 6.88
C PHE A 272 21.74 -16.48 8.20
N ASP A 273 21.23 -15.99 9.33
CA ASP A 273 21.76 -16.37 10.65
C ASP A 273 21.13 -17.70 11.07
N GLU A 274 21.90 -18.78 11.03
CA GLU A 274 21.47 -20.14 11.39
C GLU A 274 21.20 -20.31 12.89
N THR A 275 21.74 -19.43 13.73
CA THR A 275 21.63 -19.51 15.19
C THR A 275 20.51 -18.63 15.75
N TYR A 276 20.00 -17.73 14.94
CA TYR A 276 18.95 -16.79 15.30
C TYR A 276 17.59 -17.47 15.49
N MET A 277 16.85 -17.06 16.51
CA MET A 277 15.44 -17.44 16.67
C MET A 277 14.57 -16.39 15.97
N SER A 278 14.41 -16.56 14.67
CA SER A 278 13.56 -15.71 13.84
C SER A 278 12.08 -15.79 14.22
N PRO A 279 11.27 -14.75 13.91
CA PRO A 279 9.81 -14.83 13.99
C PRO A 279 9.26 -16.12 13.37
N PHE A 280 9.76 -16.48 12.19
CA PHE A 280 9.43 -17.75 11.53
C PHE A 280 9.79 -18.96 12.39
N ALA A 281 11.02 -19.06 12.90
CA ALA A 281 11.45 -20.20 13.70
C ALA A 281 10.68 -20.31 15.03
N ILE A 282 10.32 -19.18 15.65
CA ILE A 282 9.46 -19.15 16.83
C ILE A 282 8.08 -19.70 16.50
N GLN A 283 7.47 -19.23 15.40
CA GLN A 283 6.15 -19.67 14.97
C GLN A 283 6.15 -21.15 14.52
N ALA A 284 7.20 -21.60 13.85
CA ALA A 284 7.40 -23.01 13.49
C ALA A 284 7.40 -23.91 14.73
N ARG A 285 8.12 -23.54 15.78
CA ARG A 285 8.14 -24.29 17.06
C ARG A 285 6.79 -24.29 17.74
N ALA A 286 6.06 -23.18 17.71
CA ALA A 286 4.69 -23.12 18.22
C ALA A 286 3.73 -24.07 17.46
N ASN A 287 4.03 -24.37 16.19
CA ASN A 287 3.32 -25.34 15.36
C ASN A 287 3.95 -26.75 15.37
N GLY A 288 4.83 -27.04 16.34
CA GLY A 288 5.42 -28.38 16.53
C GLY A 288 6.60 -28.71 15.61
N ILE A 289 7.10 -27.74 14.85
CA ILE A 289 8.26 -27.91 13.96
C ILE A 289 9.52 -27.38 14.66
N SER A 290 10.41 -28.29 15.04
CA SER A 290 11.68 -27.92 15.67
C SER A 290 12.67 -27.38 14.63
N THR A 291 12.68 -26.07 14.42
CA THR A 291 13.65 -25.37 13.58
C THR A 291 14.35 -24.22 14.33
N GLN A 292 15.45 -23.75 13.77
CA GLN A 292 16.24 -22.61 14.23
C GLN A 292 16.83 -21.92 13.00
N GLY A 293 17.13 -20.63 13.12
CA GLY A 293 17.70 -19.80 12.08
C GLY A 293 16.70 -18.86 11.43
N GLY A 294 17.19 -18.00 10.56
CA GLY A 294 16.37 -17.23 9.63
C GLY A 294 15.73 -18.10 8.54
N LYS A 295 14.80 -17.49 7.78
CA LYS A 295 14.20 -18.06 6.57
C LYS A 295 14.72 -17.28 5.35
N PRO A 296 15.70 -17.82 4.59
CA PRO A 296 16.16 -17.21 3.34
C PRO A 296 15.03 -17.07 2.33
N ASP A 297 14.67 -15.83 1.99
CA ASP A 297 13.66 -15.52 0.99
C ASP A 297 13.95 -14.28 0.16
N ASP A 298 13.10 -14.06 -0.85
CA ASP A 298 13.01 -12.79 -1.55
C ASP A 298 12.49 -11.71 -0.59
N ILE A 299 13.07 -10.51 -0.66
CA ILE A 299 12.78 -9.43 0.28
C ILE A 299 12.32 -8.21 -0.51
N THR A 300 11.12 -7.73 -0.20
CA THR A 300 10.59 -6.47 -0.73
C THR A 300 10.07 -5.58 0.39
N VAL A 301 10.56 -4.34 0.42
CA VAL A 301 10.21 -3.31 1.40
C VAL A 301 9.70 -2.09 0.63
N LEU A 302 8.44 -1.73 0.85
CA LEU A 302 7.85 -0.49 0.35
C LEU A 302 7.46 0.36 1.56
N LEU A 303 8.22 1.42 1.78
CA LEU A 303 8.02 2.37 2.87
C LEU A 303 7.33 3.62 2.35
N ALA A 304 6.30 4.11 3.04
CA ALA A 304 5.61 5.35 2.70
C ALA A 304 5.32 6.20 3.92
N ILE A 305 5.25 7.52 3.71
CA ILE A 305 4.88 8.51 4.72
C ILE A 305 3.69 9.32 4.23
N VAL A 306 2.72 9.49 5.11
CA VAL A 306 1.55 10.34 4.88
C VAL A 306 1.92 11.80 5.06
N ALA A 307 1.66 12.60 4.04
CA ALA A 307 1.79 14.05 4.10
C ALA A 307 0.46 14.73 3.75
N LEU A 308 -0.06 15.51 4.69
CA LEU A 308 -1.14 16.48 4.50
C LEU A 308 -0.57 17.88 4.18
#